data_AF-A0A2G6EU17-F1
#
_entry.id   AF-A0A2G6EU17-F1
#
_cell.length_a   1.000
_cell.length_b   1.000
_cell.length_c   1.000
_cell.angle_alpha   90.00
_cell.angle_beta   90.00
_cell.angle_gamma   90.00
#
_symmetry.space_group_name_H-M   'P 1'
#
loop_
_entity.id
_entity.type
_entity.pdbx_description
1 polymer ?
#
loop_
_entity_poly.entity_id
_entity_poly.type
_entity_poly.pdbx_seq_one_letter_code
_entity_poly.pdbx_strand_id
1 'polypeptide(L)'
;EGATQFFRPLMGSDLILGAVGVLQFEVVQSRLEHEYKVKCAFEAVPVTTARWVSCGDEKILEKFKDKHAQNLATDHYGQLVYIAPSRVNLSLAEERFPEVIFTDTRDHLAQ
;
A
#
# COMPACT_ATOMS: atom_id res chain seq x y z
N GLU A 1 -6.42 12.09 11.43
CA GLU A 1 -5.05 12.10 11.99
C GLU A 1 -4.16 11.28 11.06
N GLY A 2 -3.34 11.93 10.22
CA GLY A 2 -2.65 11.32 9.07
C GLY A 2 -1.39 10.50 9.40
N ALA A 3 -1.37 9.80 10.53
CA ALA A 3 -0.19 9.07 11.01
C ALA A 3 -0.19 7.57 10.67
N THR A 4 -1.34 7.03 10.24
CA THR A 4 -1.52 5.63 9.84
C THR A 4 -2.25 5.55 8.51
N GLN A 5 -1.87 4.58 7.70
CA GLN A 5 -2.46 4.33 6.39
C GLN A 5 -2.88 2.87 6.29
N PHE A 6 -4.03 2.63 5.67
CA PHE A 6 -4.56 1.29 5.46
C PHE A 6 -4.47 0.94 3.98
N PHE A 7 -3.95 -0.24 3.70
CA PHE A 7 -3.89 -0.82 2.37
C PHE A 7 -4.61 -2.17 2.39
N ARG A 8 -5.51 -2.36 1.43
CA ARG A 8 -6.22 -3.62 1.22
C ARG A 8 -5.63 -4.28 -0.02
N PRO A 9 -4.88 -5.40 0.10
CA PRO A 9 -4.41 -6.18 -1.03
C PRO A 9 -5.56 -6.53 -1.99
N LEU A 10 -5.29 -6.51 -3.28
CA LEU A 10 -6.25 -6.97 -4.30
C LEU A 10 -6.50 -8.47 -4.21
N MET A 11 -5.51 -9.21 -3.73
CA MET A 11 -5.57 -10.65 -3.49
C MET A 11 -5.49 -10.92 -1.99
N GLY A 12 -6.47 -11.64 -1.45
CA GLY A 12 -6.57 -11.96 -0.03
C GLY A 12 -7.52 -11.05 0.74
N SER A 13 -7.70 -11.34 2.03
CA SER A 13 -8.60 -10.61 2.93
C SER A 13 -7.86 -9.78 3.98
N ASP A 14 -6.53 -9.82 3.96
CA ASP A 14 -5.70 -9.21 5.00
C ASP A 14 -5.70 -7.68 4.87
N LEU A 15 -5.49 -7.00 5.99
CA LEU A 15 -5.39 -5.54 6.03
C LEU A 15 -3.96 -5.17 6.39
N ILE A 16 -3.30 -4.41 5.52
CA ILE A 16 -1.95 -3.92 5.78
C ILE A 16 -2.04 -2.52 6.38
N LEU A 17 -1.44 -2.35 7.55
CA LEU A 17 -1.32 -1.07 8.23
C LEU A 17 0.10 -0.50 8.02
N GLY A 18 0.20 0.64 7.35
CA GLY A 18 1.43 1.39 7.18
C GLY A 18 1.51 2.54 8.18
N ALA A 19 2.65 2.66 8.86
CA ALA A 19 2.92 3.78 9.76
C ALA A 19 4.38 4.24 9.62
N VAL A 20 4.62 5.54 9.84
CA VAL A 20 5.96 6.13 9.79
C VAL A 20 6.82 5.71 10.98
N GLY A 21 6.18 5.38 12.12
CA GLY A 21 6.87 4.93 13.34
C GLY A 21 6.12 3.81 14.05
N VAL A 22 6.89 2.91 14.68
CA VAL A 22 6.39 1.73 15.40
C VAL A 22 5.34 2.05 16.47
N LEU A 23 5.50 3.16 17.19
CA LEU A 23 4.56 3.59 18.25
C LEU A 23 3.13 3.80 17.75
N GLN A 24 2.95 4.09 16.46
CA GLN A 24 1.61 4.26 15.89
C GLN A 24 0.81 2.95 15.89
N PHE A 25 1.46 1.80 15.80
CA PHE A 25 0.78 0.50 15.92
C PHE A 25 0.20 0.31 17.33
N GLU A 26 0.98 0.64 18.37
CA GLU A 26 0.54 0.55 19.76
C GLU A 26 -0.64 1.48 20.05
N VAL A 27 -0.61 2.71 19.50
CA VAL A 27 -1.72 3.67 19.61
C VAL A 27 -2.98 3.13 18.94
N VAL A 28 -2.88 2.55 17.74
CA VAL A 28 -4.05 1.96 17.05
C VAL A 28 -4.63 0.79 17.84
N GLN A 29 -3.78 -0.11 18.35
CA GLN A 29 -4.23 -1.25 19.16
C GLN A 29 -4.97 -0.79 20.42
N SER A 30 -4.37 0.15 21.17
CA SER A 30 -4.97 0.71 22.39
C SER A 30 -6.31 1.38 22.11
N ARG A 31 -6.43 2.13 21.01
CA ARG A 31 -7.69 2.77 20.62
C ARG A 31 -8.76 1.75 20.23
N LEU A 32 -8.41 0.72 19.45
CA LEU A 32 -9.37 -0.33 19.06
C LEU A 32 -9.90 -1.09 20.28
N GLU A 33 -9.05 -1.37 21.26
CA GLU A 33 -9.45 -2.05 22.48
C GLU A 33 -10.31 -1.14 23.39
N HIS A 34 -9.91 0.12 23.59
CA HIS A 34 -10.62 1.03 24.49
C HIS A 34 -11.91 1.63 23.90
N GLU A 35 -11.88 2.09 22.65
CA GLU A 35 -13.03 2.75 22.02
C GLU A 35 -14.04 1.73 21.46
N TYR A 36 -13.54 0.62 20.89
CA TYR A 36 -14.38 -0.33 20.15
C TYR A 36 -14.46 -1.72 20.80
N LYS A 37 -13.74 -1.97 21.89
CA LYS A 37 -13.65 -3.30 22.54
C LYS A 37 -13.17 -4.41 21.59
N VAL A 38 -12.42 -4.03 20.56
CA VAL A 38 -11.87 -4.95 19.56
C VAL A 38 -10.42 -5.26 19.92
N LYS A 39 -10.11 -6.54 20.09
CA LYS A 39 -8.72 -7.00 20.22
C LYS A 39 -8.15 -7.24 18.82
N CYS A 40 -7.06 -6.57 18.49
CA CYS A 40 -6.31 -6.80 17.25
C CYS A 40 -4.90 -7.29 17.57
N ALA A 41 -4.36 -8.11 16.67
CA ALA A 41 -2.96 -8.51 16.64
C ALA A 41 -2.34 -8.04 15.33
N PHE A 42 -1.07 -7.64 15.36
CA PHE A 42 -0.32 -7.26 14.17
C PHE A 42 0.72 -8.33 13.86
N GLU A 43 0.82 -8.69 12.59
CA GLU A 43 1.86 -9.56 12.07
C GLU A 43 2.78 -8.76 11.16
N ALA A 44 4.09 -9.00 11.28
CA ALA A 44 5.06 -8.36 10.41
C ALA A 44 4.95 -8.96 9.00
N VAL A 45 4.68 -8.11 8.01
CA VAL A 45 4.67 -8.50 6.60
C VAL A 45 6.03 -8.20 5.95
N PRO A 46 6.50 -9.03 5.00
CA PRO A 46 7.78 -8.84 4.31
C PRO A 46 7.67 -7.73 3.25
N VAL A 47 7.36 -6.51 3.70
CA VAL A 47 7.19 -5.33 2.87
C VAL A 47 8.29 -4.33 3.19
N THR A 48 8.96 -3.84 2.15
CA THR A 48 9.98 -2.80 2.30
C THR A 48 9.37 -1.42 2.12
N THR A 49 8.52 -1.23 1.11
CA THR A 49 7.93 0.09 0.84
C THR A 49 6.64 -0.01 0.05
N ALA A 50 5.81 1.03 0.13
CA ALA A 50 4.59 1.19 -0.65
C ALA A 50 4.71 2.41 -1.57
N ARG A 51 4.21 2.30 -2.79
CA ARG A 51 4.19 3.40 -3.78
C ARG A 51 2.82 3.50 -4.39
N TRP A 52 2.24 4.70 -4.45
CA TRP A 52 1.05 4.86 -5.26
C TRP A 52 1.41 4.79 -6.72
N VAL A 53 0.55 4.16 -7.50
CA VAL A 53 0.76 3.98 -8.93
C VAL A 53 -0.30 4.67 -9.74
N SER A 54 0.13 5.37 -10.79
CA SER A 54 -0.74 5.98 -11.78
C SER A 54 -0.18 5.76 -13.17
N CYS A 55 -1.04 5.72 -14.18
CA CYS A 55 -0.63 5.58 -15.56
C CYS A 55 -1.67 6.28 -16.44
N GLY A 56 -1.21 6.98 -17.48
CA GLY A 56 -2.09 7.64 -18.44
C GLY A 56 -2.74 6.68 -19.45
N ASP A 57 -2.20 5.45 -19.60
CA ASP A 57 -2.74 4.43 -20.50
C ASP A 57 -3.37 3.28 -19.70
N GLU A 58 -4.68 3.12 -19.83
CA GLU A 58 -5.46 2.10 -19.14
C GLU A 58 -5.03 0.67 -19.50
N LYS A 59 -4.62 0.41 -20.74
CA LYS A 59 -4.19 -0.93 -21.17
C LYS A 59 -2.86 -1.31 -20.56
N ILE A 60 -1.96 -0.34 -20.37
CA ILE A 60 -0.69 -0.57 -19.69
C ILE A 60 -0.95 -0.81 -18.20
N LEU A 61 -1.83 -0.01 -17.59
CA LEU A 61 -2.21 -0.16 -16.21
C LEU A 61 -2.87 -1.52 -15.92
N GLU A 62 -3.72 -2.01 -16.82
CA GLU A 62 -4.35 -3.34 -16.71
C GLU A 62 -3.30 -4.46 -16.77
N LYS A 63 -2.37 -4.41 -17.73
CA LYS A 63 -1.25 -5.36 -17.79
C LYS A 63 -0.37 -5.33 -16.54
N PHE A 64 -0.15 -4.13 -16.00
CA PHE A 64 0.58 -3.97 -14.74
C PHE A 64 -0.18 -4.63 -13.58
N LYS A 65 -1.50 -4.39 -13.50
CA LYS A 65 -2.38 -5.02 -12.50
C LYS A 65 -2.33 -6.53 -12.56
N ASP A 66 -2.47 -7.12 -13.74
CA ASP A 66 -2.46 -8.57 -13.92
C ASP A 66 -1.12 -9.19 -13.50
N LYS A 67 -0.02 -8.55 -13.89
CA LYS A 67 1.33 -9.07 -13.64
C LYS A 67 1.76 -8.92 -12.17
N HIS A 68 1.25 -7.91 -11.49
CA HIS A 68 1.65 -7.56 -10.12
C HIS A 68 0.52 -7.72 -9.10
N ALA A 69 -0.58 -8.41 -9.44
CA ALA A 69 -1.79 -8.53 -8.61
C ALA A 69 -1.52 -8.90 -7.14
N GLN A 70 -0.53 -9.79 -6.89
CA GLN A 70 -0.14 -10.23 -5.55
C GLN A 70 0.52 -9.12 -4.70
N ASN A 71 1.14 -8.15 -5.35
CA ASN A 71 1.83 -7.04 -4.71
C ASN A 71 1.05 -5.72 -4.86
N LEU A 72 -0.23 -5.80 -5.20
CA LEU A 72 -1.08 -4.63 -5.36
C LEU A 72 -2.12 -4.56 -4.26
N ALA A 73 -2.37 -3.34 -3.83
CA ALA A 73 -3.37 -3.01 -2.84
C ALA A 73 -4.10 -1.73 -3.23
N THR A 74 -5.25 -1.49 -2.61
CA THR A 74 -5.96 -0.21 -2.66
C THR A 74 -5.85 0.48 -1.31
N ASP A 75 -5.63 1.78 -1.31
CA ASP A 75 -5.75 2.58 -0.09
C ASP A 75 -7.23 2.85 0.28
N HIS A 76 -7.46 3.57 1.38
CA HIS A 76 -8.81 3.95 1.83
C HIS A 76 -9.60 4.80 0.81
N TYR A 77 -8.91 5.46 -0.13
CA TYR A 77 -9.51 6.30 -1.17
C TYR A 77 -9.68 5.55 -2.50
N GLY A 78 -9.38 4.25 -2.53
CA GLY A 78 -9.46 3.42 -3.74
C GLY A 78 -8.31 3.63 -4.72
N GLN A 79 -7.25 4.34 -4.32
CA GLN A 79 -6.07 4.52 -5.16
C GLN A 79 -5.21 3.26 -5.14
N LEU A 80 -4.64 2.93 -6.30
CA LEU A 80 -3.82 1.74 -6.46
C LEU A 80 -2.43 1.98 -5.85
N VAL A 81 -1.97 1.02 -5.07
CA VAL A 81 -0.70 1.05 -4.34
C VAL A 81 0.07 -0.23 -4.64
N TYR A 82 1.30 -0.08 -5.10
CA TYR A 82 2.25 -1.18 -5.23
C TYR A 82 3.00 -1.38 -3.91
N ILE A 83 2.83 -2.57 -3.34
CA ILE A 83 3.44 -3.03 -2.10
C ILE A 83 4.72 -3.79 -2.45
N ALA A 84 5.86 -3.10 -2.43
CA ALA A 84 7.13 -3.68 -2.83
C ALA A 84 7.75 -4.51 -1.69
N PRO A 85 7.95 -5.82 -1.88
CA PRO A 85 8.58 -6.67 -0.86
C PRO A 85 10.06 -6.33 -0.69
N SER A 86 10.73 -5.83 -1.74
CA SER A 86 12.12 -5.39 -1.71
C SER A 86 12.37 -4.24 -2.69
N ARG A 87 13.46 -3.49 -2.50
CA ARG A 87 13.89 -2.42 -3.44
C ARG A 87 14.13 -2.96 -4.86
N VAL A 88 14.68 -4.16 -4.99
CA VAL A 88 14.91 -4.81 -6.29
C VAL A 88 13.60 -5.05 -7.03
N ASN A 89 12.54 -5.50 -6.33
CA ASN A 89 11.22 -5.69 -6.95
C ASN A 89 10.57 -4.38 -7.39
N LEU A 90 10.84 -3.28 -6.69
CA LEU A 90 10.38 -1.95 -7.11
C LEU A 90 11.10 -1.53 -8.40
N SER A 91 12.44 -1.55 -8.40
CA SER A 91 13.23 -1.16 -9.58
C SER A 91 12.89 -1.99 -10.81
N LEU A 92 12.74 -3.31 -10.66
CA LEU A 92 12.33 -4.18 -11.77
C LEU A 92 10.92 -3.87 -12.29
N ALA A 93 10.01 -3.41 -11.43
CA ALA A 93 8.67 -3.00 -11.86
C ALA A 93 8.72 -1.68 -12.64
N GLU A 94 9.48 -0.71 -12.14
CA GLU A 94 9.73 0.58 -12.80
C GLU A 94 10.40 0.39 -14.18
N GLU A 95 11.40 -0.49 -14.28
CA GLU A 95 12.09 -0.80 -15.54
C GLU A 95 11.18 -1.50 -16.57
N ARG A 96 10.27 -2.36 -16.09
CA ARG A 96 9.36 -3.14 -16.96
C ARG A 96 8.14 -2.35 -17.41
N PHE A 97 7.75 -1.34 -16.65
CA PHE A 97 6.59 -0.49 -16.91
C PHE A 97 6.98 0.99 -16.74
N PRO A 98 7.85 1.52 -17.62
CA PRO A 98 8.33 2.90 -17.52
C PRO A 98 7.22 3.95 -17.66
N GLU A 99 6.07 3.59 -18.20
CA GLU A 99 4.89 4.44 -18.34
C GLU A 99 4.03 4.50 -17.07
N VAL A 100 4.28 3.60 -16.10
CA VAL A 100 3.63 3.62 -14.79
C VAL A 100 4.46 4.50 -13.86
N ILE A 101 3.82 5.51 -13.29
CA ILE A 101 4.42 6.45 -12.36
C ILE A 101 4.25 5.89 -10.95
N PHE A 102 5.36 5.80 -10.21
CA PHE A 102 5.40 5.36 -8.82
C PHE A 102 5.69 6.58 -7.93
N THR A 103 4.77 6.92 -7.02
CA THR A 103 4.94 8.07 -6.12
C THR A 103 5.11 7.66 -4.67
N ASP A 104 6.03 8.34 -3.98
CA ASP A 104 6.32 8.17 -2.55
C ASP A 104 5.22 8.78 -1.67
N THR A 105 4.49 9.77 -2.20
CA THR A 105 3.42 10.48 -1.51
C THR A 105 2.19 10.57 -2.39
N ARG A 106 1.03 10.58 -1.72
CA ARG A 106 -0.27 10.70 -2.38
C ARG A 106 -0.54 12.08 -2.97
N ASP A 107 -0.03 13.15 -2.36
CA ASP A 107 -0.34 14.53 -2.78
C ASP A 107 0.12 14.85 -4.20
N HIS A 108 1.10 14.12 -4.75
CA HIS A 108 1.50 14.24 -6.15
C HIS A 108 0.50 13.64 -7.16
N LEU A 109 -0.58 13.00 -6.71
CA LEU A 109 -1.64 12.47 -7.58
C LEU A 109 -2.88 13.37 -7.67
N ALA A 110 -2.93 14.46 -6.88
CA ALA A 110 -4.06 15.38 -6.81
C ALA A 110 -3.88 16.66 -7.65
N GLN A 111 -2.90 16.70 -8.56
CA GLN A 111 -2.68 17.78 -9.53
C GLN A 111 -3.05 17.35 -10.94
#